data_AF-A0A1D2M5S0-F1
#
_entry.id   AF-A0A1D2M5S0-F1
#
_cell.length_a   1.000
_cell.length_b   1.000
_cell.length_c   1.000
_cell.angle_alpha   90.00
_cell.angle_beta   90.00
_cell.angle_gamma   90.00
#
_symmetry.space_group_name_H-M   'P 1'
#
loop_
_entity.id
_entity.type
_entity.pdbx_description
1 polymer ?
#
loop_
_entity_poly.entity_id
_entity_poly.type
_entity_poly.pdbx_seq_one_letter_code
_entity_poly.pdbx_strand_id
1 'polypeptide(L)'
;MKNSAAGFYTAKPRGSLDAETMEWYSMAVLDTLFIRKSYRRKGYALSSIEDLLLEFPDQNVGLSFPISLSMKKVASKYLNMHPRDRMKLWEITGCGSEGNCQILWYLFKRCTNKEPEA
;
A
#
# COMPACT_ATOMS: atom_id res chain seq x y z
N MET A 1 -31.66 -7.26 -5.58
CA MET A 1 -30.19 -7.18 -5.81
C MET A 1 -29.50 -7.65 -4.53
N LYS A 2 -28.65 -8.69 -4.57
CA LYS A 2 -27.89 -9.13 -3.38
C LYS A 2 -26.63 -8.28 -3.25
N ASN A 3 -26.64 -7.27 -2.38
CA ASN A 3 -25.44 -6.51 -2.05
C ASN A 3 -24.53 -7.38 -1.19
N SER A 4 -23.48 -7.92 -1.81
CA SER A 4 -22.47 -8.72 -1.12
C SER A 4 -21.16 -7.94 -1.06
N ALA A 5 -20.52 -7.92 0.11
CA ALA A 5 -19.20 -7.32 0.26
C ALA A 5 -18.20 -7.98 -0.71
N ALA A 6 -17.47 -7.15 -1.46
CA ALA A 6 -16.44 -7.59 -2.41
C ALA A 6 -15.10 -7.90 -1.72
N GLY A 7 -14.85 -7.28 -0.57
CA GLY A 7 -13.59 -7.33 0.16
C GLY A 7 -13.57 -6.31 1.28
N PHE A 8 -12.41 -6.15 1.90
CA PHE A 8 -12.13 -5.12 2.91
C PHE A 8 -10.65 -4.77 2.91
N TYR A 9 -10.32 -3.64 3.53
CA TYR A 9 -8.98 -3.34 3.98
C TYR A 9 -8.99 -2.87 5.43
N THR A 10 -7.83 -2.94 6.08
CA THR A 10 -7.59 -2.35 7.40
C THR A 10 -6.47 -1.34 7.29
N ALA A 11 -6.66 -0.19 7.92
CA ALA A 11 -5.63 0.83 8.05
C ALA A 11 -5.25 0.98 9.52
N LYS A 12 -3.96 1.22 9.77
CA LYS A 12 -3.44 1.63 11.08
C LYS A 12 -3.09 3.11 10.98
N PRO A 13 -3.86 4.02 11.59
CA PRO A 13 -3.59 5.45 11.51
C PRO A 13 -2.24 5.79 12.15
N ARG A 14 -1.61 6.87 11.66
CA ARG A 14 -0.45 7.45 12.32
C ARG A 14 -0.74 7.73 13.80
N GLY A 15 0.19 7.38 14.67
CA GLY A 15 0.04 7.56 16.12
C GLY A 15 -0.83 6.50 16.79
N SER A 16 -1.22 5.45 16.09
CA SER A 16 -1.74 4.24 16.76
C SER A 16 -0.58 3.44 17.37
N LEU A 17 -0.84 2.81 18.52
CA LEU A 17 0.12 1.92 19.20
C LEU A 17 0.03 0.52 18.59
N ASP A 18 1.16 -0.03 18.19
CA ASP A 18 1.26 -1.45 17.90
C ASP A 18 1.40 -2.23 19.21
N ALA A 19 0.41 -3.08 19.51
CA ALA A 19 0.34 -3.77 20.80
C ALA A 19 1.42 -4.85 20.97
N GLU A 20 2.01 -5.34 19.88
CA GLU A 20 3.05 -6.37 19.92
C GLU A 20 4.43 -5.76 20.18
N THR A 21 4.79 -4.71 19.45
CA THR A 21 6.09 -4.05 19.57
C THR A 21 6.13 -2.93 20.60
N MET A 22 4.98 -2.44 21.05
CA MET A 22 4.82 -1.23 21.87
C MET A 22 5.39 0.04 21.20
N GLU A 23 5.45 0.05 19.86
CA GLU A 23 5.88 1.19 19.07
C GLU A 23 4.67 1.96 18.48
N TRP A 24 4.88 3.23 18.16
CA TRP A 24 3.86 4.08 17.56
C TRP A 24 4.06 4.21 16.06
N TYR A 25 2.99 4.05 15.28
CA TYR A 25 3.03 4.22 13.84
C TYR A 25 3.41 5.65 13.44
N SER A 26 4.49 5.81 12.66
CA SER A 26 4.97 7.11 12.19
C SER A 26 4.18 7.68 11.01
N MET A 27 3.40 6.83 10.33
CA MET A 27 2.53 7.16 9.20
C MET A 27 1.30 6.25 9.18
N ALA A 28 0.29 6.58 8.37
CA ALA A 28 -0.84 5.68 8.13
C ALA A 28 -0.38 4.45 7.35
N VAL A 29 -0.88 3.26 7.69
CA VAL A 29 -0.43 2.00 7.09
C VAL A 29 -1.60 1.17 6.60
N LEU A 30 -1.55 0.71 5.36
CA LEU A 30 -2.39 -0.38 4.89
C LEU A 30 -1.87 -1.69 5.47
N ASP A 31 -2.58 -2.22 6.46
CA ASP A 31 -2.19 -3.42 7.19
C ASP A 31 -2.66 -4.69 6.48
N THR A 32 -3.94 -4.73 6.10
CA THR A 32 -4.52 -5.85 5.34
C THR A 32 -5.35 -5.34 4.18
N LEU A 33 -5.30 -6.02 3.03
CA LEU A 33 -6.26 -5.85 1.94
C LEU A 33 -6.66 -7.21 1.39
N PHE A 34 -7.96 -7.49 1.41
CA PHE A 34 -8.50 -8.74 0.94
C PHE A 34 -9.66 -8.53 -0.03
N ILE A 35 -9.56 -9.12 -1.23
CA ILE A 35 -10.64 -9.15 -2.22
C ILE A 35 -11.07 -10.61 -2.46
N ARG A 36 -12.38 -10.85 -2.34
CA ARG A 36 -12.99 -12.17 -2.61
C ARG A 36 -12.70 -12.59 -4.04
N LYS A 37 -12.45 -13.90 -4.24
CA LYS A 37 -12.03 -14.46 -5.53
C LYS A 37 -12.93 -14.05 -6.71
N SER A 38 -14.26 -14.07 -6.53
CA SER A 38 -15.25 -13.67 -7.54
C SER A 38 -15.27 -12.17 -7.90
N TYR A 39 -14.59 -11.34 -7.11
CA TYR A 39 -14.46 -9.90 -7.30
C TYR A 39 -13.05 -9.48 -7.73
N ARG A 40 -12.07 -10.40 -7.79
CA ARG A 40 -10.70 -10.06 -8.23
C ARG A 40 -10.68 -9.63 -9.70
N ARG A 41 -9.63 -8.88 -10.07
CA ARG A 41 -9.39 -8.33 -11.42
C ARG A 41 -10.43 -7.31 -11.92
N LYS A 42 -11.30 -6.82 -11.03
CA LYS A 42 -12.30 -5.77 -11.31
C LYS A 42 -11.91 -4.37 -10.82
N GLY A 43 -10.66 -4.18 -10.41
CA GLY A 43 -10.16 -2.87 -9.96
C GLY A 43 -10.28 -2.59 -8.46
N TYR A 44 -11.01 -3.38 -7.67
CA TYR A 44 -11.24 -3.06 -6.25
C TYR A 44 -9.99 -2.84 -5.40
N ALA A 45 -8.91 -3.59 -5.64
CA ALA A 45 -7.66 -3.37 -4.90
C ALA A 45 -6.98 -2.03 -5.26
N LEU A 46 -7.13 -1.58 -6.50
CA LEU A 46 -6.66 -0.26 -6.94
C LEU A 46 -7.50 0.83 -6.27
N SER A 47 -8.83 0.66 -6.29
CA SER A 47 -9.75 1.58 -5.64
C SER A 47 -9.53 1.65 -4.13
N SER A 48 -9.15 0.57 -3.46
CA SER A 48 -8.78 0.64 -2.04
C SER A 48 -7.53 1.49 -1.77
N ILE A 49 -6.56 1.56 -2.70
CA ILE A 49 -5.42 2.48 -2.56
C ILE A 49 -5.86 3.93 -2.77
N GLU A 50 -6.74 4.18 -3.74
CA GLU A 50 -7.35 5.50 -3.98
C GLU A 50 -8.11 5.98 -2.75
N ASP A 51 -8.96 5.12 -2.19
CA ASP A 51 -9.78 5.40 -1.00
C ASP A 51 -8.90 5.69 0.22
N LEU A 52 -7.86 4.89 0.43
CA LEU A 52 -6.91 5.07 1.53
C LEU A 52 -6.15 6.40 1.44
N LEU A 53 -5.70 6.79 0.24
CA LEU A 53 -5.03 8.07 0.04
C LEU A 53 -5.98 9.27 0.13
N LEU A 54 -7.27 9.06 -0.13
CA LEU A 54 -8.31 10.06 0.10
C LEU A 54 -8.62 10.22 1.59
N GLU A 55 -8.58 9.12 2.36
CA GLU A 55 -8.76 9.14 3.83
C GLU A 55 -7.61 9.87 4.54
N PHE A 56 -6.39 9.80 4.00
CA PHE A 56 -5.19 10.43 4.56
C PHE A 56 -4.53 11.42 3.57
N PRO A 57 -5.20 12.52 3.18
CA PRO A 57 -4.76 13.36 2.05
C PRO A 57 -3.41 14.06 2.28
N ASP A 58 -3.14 14.43 3.52
CA ASP A 58 -1.93 15.16 3.95
C ASP A 58 -0.83 14.24 4.51
N GLN A 59 -1.00 12.92 4.40
CA GLN A 59 -0.04 11.95 4.91
C GLN A 59 0.58 11.11 3.79
N ASN A 60 1.79 10.62 4.06
CA ASN A 60 2.31 9.46 3.36
C ASN A 60 1.63 8.20 3.92
N VAL A 61 1.50 7.19 3.07
CA VAL A 61 0.87 5.91 3.41
C VAL A 61 1.87 4.78 3.20
N GLY A 62 2.04 3.96 4.24
CA GLY A 62 2.86 2.77 4.23
C GLY A 62 2.07 1.52 3.82
N LEU A 63 2.75 0.61 3.14
CA LEU A 63 2.36 -0.79 2.96
C LEU A 63 3.32 -1.64 3.80
N SER A 64 2.78 -2.50 4.66
CA SER A 64 3.61 -3.34 5.53
C SER A 64 4.44 -4.36 4.73
N PHE A 65 5.72 -4.48 5.07
CA PHE A 65 6.60 -5.53 4.57
C PHE A 65 6.26 -6.88 5.24
N PRO A 66 6.30 -8.01 4.51
CA PRO A 66 6.57 -8.13 3.07
C PRO A 66 5.33 -7.79 2.21
N ILE A 67 5.52 -6.93 1.21
CA ILE A 67 4.45 -6.63 0.25
C ILE A 67 4.31 -7.78 -0.74
N SER A 68 3.10 -8.37 -0.81
CA SER A 68 2.79 -9.42 -1.78
C SER A 68 3.03 -8.97 -3.23
N LEU A 69 3.43 -9.89 -4.11
CA LEU A 69 3.65 -9.59 -5.53
C LEU A 69 2.39 -9.02 -6.21
N SER A 70 1.21 -9.50 -5.84
CA SER A 70 -0.06 -8.95 -6.33
C SER A 70 -0.24 -7.50 -5.91
N MET A 71 0.09 -7.15 -4.65
CA MET A 71 -0.01 -5.78 -4.18
C MET A 71 1.03 -4.87 -4.82
N LYS A 72 2.27 -5.34 -5.02
CA LYS A 72 3.29 -4.59 -5.78
C LYS A 72 2.80 -4.23 -7.18
N LYS A 73 2.13 -5.15 -7.88
CA LYS A 73 1.51 -4.88 -9.20
C LYS A 73 0.40 -3.83 -9.12
N VAL A 74 -0.43 -3.87 -8.08
CA VAL A 74 -1.51 -2.88 -7.87
C VAL A 74 -0.94 -1.50 -7.55
N ALA A 75 -0.01 -1.40 -6.59
CA ALA A 75 0.65 -0.14 -6.23
C ALA A 75 1.45 0.44 -7.41
N SER A 76 2.16 -0.40 -8.17
CA SER A 76 2.87 0.05 -9.38
C SER A 76 1.89 0.60 -10.42
N LYS A 77 0.77 -0.09 -10.67
CA LYS A 77 -0.28 0.42 -11.56
C LYS A 77 -0.81 1.78 -11.09
N TYR A 78 -1.11 1.91 -9.81
CA TYR A 78 -1.56 3.17 -9.20
C TYR A 78 -0.57 4.32 -9.45
N LEU A 79 0.71 4.14 -9.10
CA LEU A 79 1.72 5.20 -9.21
C LEU A 79 2.05 5.59 -10.67
N ASN A 80 1.76 4.70 -11.63
CA ASN A 80 1.83 5.03 -13.05
C ASN A 80 0.63 5.89 -13.50
N MET A 81 -0.57 5.58 -13.01
CA MET A 81 -1.80 6.34 -13.29
C MET A 81 -1.81 7.71 -12.58
N HIS A 82 -1.16 7.83 -11.43
CA HIS A 82 -1.18 9.02 -10.57
C HIS A 82 0.24 9.57 -10.30
N PRO A 83 0.86 10.29 -11.25
CA PRO A 83 2.23 10.81 -11.09
C PRO A 83 2.43 11.72 -9.87
N ARG A 84 1.38 12.42 -9.43
CA ARG A 84 1.41 13.32 -8.26
C ARG A 84 1.59 12.56 -6.94
N ASP A 85 1.22 11.28 -6.89
CA ASP A 85 1.26 10.46 -5.68
C ASP A 85 2.49 9.56 -5.60
N ARG A 86 3.46 9.73 -6.51
CA ARG A 86 4.69 8.90 -6.57
C ARG A 86 5.53 8.93 -5.30
N MET A 87 5.39 9.98 -4.50
CA MET A 87 6.10 10.13 -3.22
C MET A 87 5.22 9.79 -2.00
N LYS A 88 3.94 9.45 -2.21
CA LYS A 88 2.98 9.19 -1.13
C LYS A 88 2.95 7.74 -0.65
N LEU A 89 3.31 6.77 -1.50
CA LEU A 89 3.30 5.35 -1.11
C LEU A 89 4.68 4.81 -0.74
N TRP A 90 4.76 4.17 0.41
CA TRP A 90 5.98 3.65 1.01
C TRP A 90 5.84 2.15 1.32
N GLU A 91 6.92 1.37 1.18
CA GLU A 91 7.09 0.10 1.90
C GLU A 91 7.63 0.44 3.28
N ILE A 92 7.06 -0.16 4.32
CA ILE A 92 7.52 0.04 5.70
C ILE A 92 7.76 -1.30 6.41
N THR A 93 8.73 -1.32 7.30
CA THR A 93 8.93 -2.41 8.27
C THR A 93 8.54 -1.92 9.67
N GLY A 94 7.88 -2.77 10.46
CA GLY A 94 7.40 -2.40 11.80
C GLY A 94 6.43 -1.22 11.76
N CYS A 95 6.65 -0.24 12.65
CA CYS A 95 5.83 0.97 12.77
C CYS A 95 6.31 2.16 11.90
N GLY A 96 7.29 1.94 11.01
CA GLY A 96 7.81 2.97 10.11
C GLY A 96 8.82 3.94 10.76
N SER A 97 9.61 3.46 11.71
CA SER A 97 10.73 4.22 12.30
C SER A 97 11.80 4.59 11.26
N GLU A 98 12.66 5.54 11.61
CA GLU A 98 13.70 6.06 10.70
C GLU A 98 14.62 4.94 10.19
N GLY A 99 14.87 4.91 8.87
CA GLY A 99 15.64 3.85 8.19
C GLY A 99 14.84 2.64 7.69
N ASN A 100 13.58 2.49 8.11
CA ASN A 100 12.74 1.33 7.80
C ASN A 100 11.61 1.63 6.79
N CYS A 101 11.73 2.71 6.02
CA CYS A 101 10.72 3.14 5.04
C CYS A 101 11.37 3.40 3.68
N GLN A 102 10.77 2.90 2.59
CA GLN A 102 11.24 3.11 1.23
C GLN A 102 10.10 3.53 0.30
N ILE A 103 10.30 4.56 -0.52
CA ILE A 103 9.31 4.99 -1.50
C ILE A 103 9.11 3.89 -2.56
N LEU A 104 7.87 3.43 -2.72
CA LEU A 104 7.53 2.34 -3.64
C LEU A 104 7.88 2.65 -5.09
N TRP A 105 7.74 3.91 -5.50
CA TRP A 105 8.07 4.33 -6.86
C TRP A 105 9.53 4.01 -7.22
N TYR A 106 10.47 4.31 -6.33
CA TYR A 106 11.89 4.02 -6.56
C TYR A 106 12.18 2.52 -6.48
N LEU A 107 11.53 1.81 -5.54
CA LEU A 107 11.62 0.34 -5.45
C LEU A 107 11.22 -0.34 -6.76
N PHE A 108 10.10 0.05 -7.36
CA PHE A 108 9.62 -0.54 -8.60
C PHE A 108 10.53 -0.22 -9.79
N LYS A 109 11.10 0.99 -9.86
CA LYS A 109 12.06 1.35 -10.91
C LYS A 109 13.37 0.57 -10.82
N ARG A 110 13.84 0.27 -9.61
CA ARG A 110 15.03 -0.58 -9.42
C ARG A 110 14.80 -2.02 -9.86
N CYS A 111 13.57 -2.52 -9.76
CA CYS A 111 13.22 -3.86 -10.24
C CYS A 111 13.09 -3.92 -11.77
N THR A 112 12.59 -2.87 -12.42
CA THR A 112 12.48 -2.85 -13.90
C THR A 112 13.83 -2.72 -14.58
N ASN A 113 14.81 -2.06 -13.96
CA ASN A 113 16.15 -1.87 -14.52
C ASN A 113 17.08 -3.09 -14.33
N LYS A 114 16.55 -4.22 -13.85
CA LYS A 114 17.30 -5.47 -13.61
C LYS A 114 16.99 -6.58 -14.61
N GLU A 115 16.05 -6.40 -15.53
CA GLU A 115 15.91 -7.33 -16.66
C GLU A 115 17.00 -6.99 -17.69
N PRO A 116 17.93 -7.91 -18.00
CA PRO A 116 18.83 -7.73 -19.13
C PRO A 116 17.98 -7.70 -20.40
N GLU A 117 18.26 -6.75 -21.30
CA GLU A 117 17.82 -6.87 -22.69
C GLU A 117 18.35 -8.21 -23.22
N ALA A 118 17.43 -9.12 -23.55
CA ALA A 118 17.73 -10.40 -24.17
C ALA A 118 18.06 -10.23 -25.65
#